data_AF-A0A7V8A7S5-F1
#
_entry.id   AF-A0A7V8A7S5-F1
#
_cell.length_a   1.000
_cell.length_b   1.000
_cell.length_c   1.000
_cell.angle_alpha   90.00
_cell.angle_beta   90.00
_cell.angle_gamma   90.00
#
_symmetry.space_group_name_H-M   'P 1'
#
loop_
_entity.id
_entity.type
_entity.pdbx_description
1 polymer ?
#
loop_
_entity_poly.entity_id
_entity_poly.type
_entity_poly.pdbx_seq_one_letter_code
_entity_poly.pdbx_strand_id
1 'polypeptide(L)'
;MIHPYKSLINYSDRHGYLKSQINLGLPSAENLALWKTWLQDQSVINGVQTAIVTAIMPQQITVLLADGSQVVIPWNGLSWARAALADGYVGEAPSNTAQIASVGDVVYVTYLADKKYWKLTQLPHVQGAIIAMNPKTGAIVALQGGFEFTLSAFNRVTQAQRQPGSSFKPFLYSAAFDKGYTLASTINDAPIIMRDTGENAWWRPENDTLQFYGPTRLRVALAESRNLVSIRLLRAIGIPYAIQYMQRFGFDPQQLPHSLSLALGSNVMTPMQLTTGYAVFASGGLPITPYFIEKMTEHHNVLYQATPATPAAVITPQNAYLVTQGLQSVIQSGTGKAAKILNRTDLAGKTGTTNNKLDAWFAGYNRNLLATV
;
A
#
# COMPACT_ATOMS: atom_id res chain seq x y z
N MET A 1 13.02 4.79 -13.09
CA MET A 1 12.14 3.72 -12.57
C MET A 1 11.71 4.09 -11.16
N ILE A 2 10.43 4.01 -10.84
CA ILE A 2 9.96 4.09 -9.44
C ILE A 2 10.37 2.75 -8.82
N HIS A 3 11.17 2.79 -7.77
CA HIS A 3 11.63 1.61 -7.06
C HIS A 3 10.74 1.42 -5.82
N PRO A 4 9.73 0.52 -5.85
CA PRO A 4 8.72 0.45 -4.80
C PRO A 4 9.31 0.10 -3.43
N TYR A 5 10.44 -0.62 -3.42
CA TYR A 5 11.20 -0.93 -2.21
C TYR A 5 11.69 0.32 -1.46
N LYS A 6 11.97 1.43 -2.16
CA LYS A 6 12.40 2.69 -1.53
C LYS A 6 11.31 3.28 -0.64
N SER A 7 10.04 3.09 -0.99
CA SER A 7 8.92 3.55 -0.15
C SER A 7 8.84 2.79 1.17
N LEU A 8 9.14 1.48 1.15
CA LEU A 8 9.18 0.66 2.36
C LEU A 8 10.38 1.00 3.24
N ILE A 9 11.56 1.25 2.65
CA ILE A 9 12.72 1.77 3.39
C ILE A 9 12.40 3.14 3.99
N ASN A 10 11.84 4.07 3.21
CA ASN A 10 11.46 5.39 3.71
C ASN A 10 10.42 5.31 4.84
N TYR A 11 9.49 4.36 4.78
CA TYR A 11 8.57 4.09 5.88
C TYR A 11 9.35 3.63 7.11
N SER A 12 10.21 2.63 6.96
CA SER A 12 11.01 2.09 8.06
C SER A 12 11.89 3.17 8.70
N ASP A 13 12.52 4.04 7.90
CA ASP A 13 13.36 5.14 8.38
C ASP A 13 12.59 6.13 9.27
N ARG A 14 11.30 6.36 8.97
CA ARG A 14 10.43 7.23 9.78
C ARG A 14 9.99 6.59 11.10
N HIS A 15 10.12 5.28 11.24
CA HIS A 15 9.75 4.51 12.44
C HIS A 15 10.97 4.14 13.30
N GLY A 16 12.10 4.80 13.05
CA GLY A 16 13.31 4.65 13.83
C GLY A 16 14.15 3.45 13.39
N TYR A 17 15.39 3.47 13.86
CA TYR A 17 16.40 2.44 13.64
C TYR A 17 16.27 1.34 14.70
N LEU A 18 16.18 0.10 14.21
CA LEU A 18 16.28 -1.10 15.00
C LEU A 18 17.77 -1.41 15.15
N LYS A 19 18.33 -1.08 16.31
CA LYS A 19 19.74 -1.36 16.62
C LYS A 19 20.05 -2.83 16.35
N SER A 20 21.23 -3.09 15.78
CA SER A 20 21.67 -4.44 15.47
C SER A 20 21.59 -5.34 16.70
N GLN A 21 21.11 -6.56 16.49
CA GLN A 21 21.04 -7.61 17.49
C GLN A 21 22.17 -8.64 17.33
N ILE A 22 23.02 -8.48 16.31
CA ILE A 22 24.13 -9.39 16.01
C ILE A 22 25.43 -8.61 16.14
N ASN A 23 26.30 -9.06 17.04
CA ASN A 23 27.64 -8.54 17.22
C ASN A 23 28.66 -9.69 17.12
N LEU A 24 29.63 -9.55 16.23
CA LEU A 24 30.63 -10.59 15.93
C LEU A 24 31.96 -10.38 16.68
N GLY A 25 31.96 -9.55 17.72
CA GLY A 25 33.12 -9.26 18.55
C GLY A 25 34.03 -8.15 18.01
N LEU A 26 35.23 -8.05 18.59
CA LEU A 26 36.20 -7.02 18.20
C LEU A 26 37.03 -7.46 16.98
N PRO A 27 37.48 -6.51 16.14
CA PRO A 27 38.34 -6.81 15.01
C PRO A 27 39.71 -7.33 15.47
N SER A 28 40.10 -8.48 14.93
CA SER A 28 41.44 -9.07 15.00
C SER A 28 41.81 -9.58 13.59
N ALA A 29 43.08 -9.87 13.33
CA ALA A 29 43.48 -10.41 12.02
C ALA A 29 42.72 -11.70 11.65
N GLU A 30 42.49 -12.56 12.65
CA GLU A 30 41.73 -13.80 12.52
C GLU A 30 40.22 -13.52 12.32
N ASN A 31 39.64 -12.64 13.13
CA ASN A 31 38.22 -12.29 13.03
C ASN A 31 37.87 -11.59 11.71
N LEU A 32 38.74 -10.71 11.19
CA LEU A 32 38.49 -10.02 9.92
C LEU A 32 38.40 -10.98 8.73
N ALA A 33 39.21 -12.06 8.73
CA ALA A 33 39.13 -13.10 7.71
C ALA A 33 37.80 -13.85 7.80
N LEU A 34 37.37 -14.23 9.01
CA LEU A 34 36.08 -14.89 9.25
C LEU A 34 34.89 -14.00 8.86
N TRP A 35 34.94 -12.72 9.23
CA TRP A 35 33.93 -11.72 8.89
C TRP A 35 33.79 -11.56 7.38
N LYS A 36 34.91 -11.52 6.65
CA LYS A 36 34.89 -11.42 5.19
C LYS A 36 34.20 -12.64 4.56
N THR A 37 34.56 -13.85 4.98
CA THR A 37 33.92 -15.07 4.49
C THR A 37 32.42 -15.06 4.80
N TRP A 38 32.04 -14.72 6.04
CA TRP A 38 30.64 -14.63 6.44
C TRP A 38 29.84 -13.60 5.63
N LEU A 39 30.45 -12.45 5.31
CA LEU A 39 29.85 -11.40 4.48
C LEU A 39 29.65 -11.83 3.02
N GLN A 40 30.52 -12.70 2.48
CA GLN A 40 30.38 -13.23 1.12
C GLN A 40 29.17 -14.14 0.96
N ASP A 41 28.72 -14.78 2.03
CA ASP A 41 27.49 -15.58 2.06
C ASP A 41 26.22 -14.71 2.18
N GLN A 42 26.35 -13.40 2.45
CA GLN A 42 25.22 -12.49 2.58
C GLN A 42 24.77 -11.97 1.21
N SER A 43 23.47 -12.01 0.97
CA SER A 43 22.88 -11.47 -0.26
C SER A 43 22.75 -9.96 -0.21
N VAL A 44 23.03 -9.30 -1.34
CA VAL A 44 22.69 -7.88 -1.54
C VAL A 44 21.22 -7.77 -1.93
N ILE A 45 20.43 -7.03 -1.17
CA ILE A 45 18.98 -6.92 -1.35
C ILE A 45 18.64 -5.50 -1.78
N ASN A 46 18.20 -5.29 -3.02
CA ASN A 46 17.81 -3.97 -3.54
C ASN A 46 18.85 -2.85 -3.33
N GLY A 47 20.14 -3.19 -3.41
CA GLY A 47 21.26 -2.26 -3.16
C GLY A 47 21.56 -1.99 -1.68
N VAL A 48 20.92 -2.73 -0.78
CA VAL A 48 21.25 -2.83 0.64
C VAL A 48 22.22 -3.98 0.83
N GLN A 49 23.38 -3.68 1.41
CA GLN A 49 24.44 -4.63 1.67
C GLN A 49 24.56 -4.85 3.17
N THR A 50 24.86 -6.08 3.58
CA THR A 50 25.29 -6.36 4.94
C THR A 50 26.74 -5.90 5.10
N ALA A 51 27.06 -5.29 6.24
CA ALA A 51 28.40 -4.82 6.58
C ALA A 51 28.66 -5.02 8.07
N ILE A 52 29.93 -5.01 8.48
CA ILE A 52 30.31 -5.16 9.89
C ILE A 52 31.08 -3.93 10.35
N VAL A 53 30.70 -3.36 11.50
CA VAL A 53 31.35 -2.16 12.05
C VAL A 53 32.76 -2.49 12.56
N THR A 54 33.79 -1.94 11.92
CA THR A 54 35.20 -2.16 12.29
C THR A 54 35.75 -1.07 13.20
N ALA A 55 35.23 0.16 13.11
CA ALA A 55 35.67 1.27 13.94
C ALA A 55 34.57 2.30 14.16
N ILE A 56 34.62 2.97 15.32
CA ILE A 56 33.68 4.04 15.70
C ILE A 56 34.47 5.30 16.08
N MET A 57 34.08 6.43 15.49
CA MET A 57 34.51 7.78 15.85
C MET A 57 33.26 8.62 16.19
N PRO A 58 33.37 9.76 16.89
CA PRO A 58 32.21 10.50 17.40
C PRO A 58 31.09 10.79 16.39
N GLN A 59 31.45 11.01 15.12
CA GLN A 59 30.54 11.39 14.04
C GLN A 59 30.65 10.51 12.78
N GLN A 60 31.35 9.38 12.85
CA GLN A 60 31.42 8.45 11.72
C GLN A 60 31.74 7.03 12.18
N ILE A 61 31.34 6.05 11.39
CA ILE A 61 31.73 4.66 11.58
C ILE A 61 32.44 4.15 10.34
N THR A 62 33.35 3.20 10.51
CA THR A 62 33.96 2.45 9.40
C THR A 62 33.35 1.06 9.40
N VAL A 63 32.99 0.57 8.22
CA VAL A 63 32.40 -0.76 8.05
C VAL A 63 33.16 -1.57 7.00
N LEU A 64 33.24 -2.88 7.21
CA LEU A 64 33.76 -3.87 6.27
C LEU A 64 32.63 -4.37 5.37
N LEU A 65 32.86 -4.37 4.06
CA LEU A 65 31.96 -4.91 3.04
C LEU A 65 32.39 -6.32 2.58
N ALA A 66 31.50 -7.01 1.87
CA ALA A 66 31.73 -8.37 1.37
C ALA A 66 32.90 -8.49 0.37
N ASP A 67 33.20 -7.43 -0.38
CA ASP A 67 34.36 -7.37 -1.27
C ASP A 67 35.70 -7.18 -0.51
N GLY A 68 35.63 -6.98 0.82
CA GLY A 68 36.76 -6.72 1.68
C GLY A 68 37.17 -5.25 1.76
N SER A 69 36.48 -4.35 1.06
CA SER A 69 36.70 -2.91 1.19
C SER A 69 36.20 -2.42 2.56
N GLN A 70 36.89 -1.41 3.08
CA GLN A 70 36.42 -0.66 4.25
C GLN A 70 35.91 0.69 3.79
N VAL A 71 34.69 1.02 4.18
CA VAL A 71 34.03 2.27 3.80
C VAL A 71 33.64 3.06 5.04
N VAL A 72 33.73 4.38 4.93
CA VAL A 72 33.34 5.31 5.98
C VAL A 72 31.89 5.73 5.77
N ILE A 73 31.09 5.64 6.84
CA ILE A 73 29.73 6.17 6.91
C ILE A 73 29.79 7.48 7.71
N PRO A 74 29.70 8.64 7.04
CA PRO A 74 29.71 9.94 7.71
C PRO A 74 28.44 10.19 8.52
N TRP A 75 28.45 11.22 9.39
CA TRP A 75 27.33 11.54 10.27
C TRP A 75 26.01 11.75 9.53
N ASN A 76 26.02 12.39 8.37
CA ASN A 76 24.82 12.56 7.53
C ASN A 76 24.24 11.23 6.99
N GLY A 77 25.01 10.15 7.02
CA GLY A 77 24.58 8.77 6.77
C GLY A 77 24.09 8.03 8.02
N LEU A 78 24.24 8.62 9.20
CA LEU A 78 23.95 8.01 10.52
C LEU A 78 22.87 8.75 11.29
N SER A 79 22.79 10.08 11.16
CA SER A 79 21.99 10.97 12.01
C SER A 79 20.48 10.74 11.94
N TRP A 80 20.00 9.96 10.96
CA TRP A 80 18.59 9.57 10.86
C TRP A 80 18.20 8.51 11.91
N ALA A 81 19.17 7.75 12.42
CA ALA A 81 19.00 6.51 13.19
C ALA A 81 18.56 6.75 14.64
N ARG A 82 17.46 7.47 14.82
CA ARG A 82 16.70 7.58 16.08
C ARG A 82 16.24 6.20 16.50
N ALA A 83 16.37 5.84 17.77
CA ALA A 83 15.93 4.54 18.26
C ALA A 83 14.44 4.32 17.97
N ALA A 84 14.08 3.17 17.40
CA ALA A 84 12.69 2.75 17.29
C ALA A 84 12.13 2.43 18.69
N LEU A 85 10.93 2.94 19.00
CA LEU A 85 10.20 2.69 20.24
C LEU A 85 8.89 1.94 19.95
N ALA A 86 8.18 1.55 21.01
CA ALA A 86 6.86 0.93 20.91
C ALA A 86 5.86 1.82 20.15
N ASP A 87 4.83 1.20 19.56
CA ASP A 87 3.72 1.87 18.86
C ASP A 87 4.13 2.84 17.73
N GLY A 88 5.33 2.66 17.18
CA GLY A 88 5.85 3.48 16.08
C GLY A 88 6.39 4.84 16.53
N TYR A 89 6.54 5.07 17.83
CA TYR A 89 7.26 6.24 18.34
C TYR A 89 8.77 6.11 18.03
N VAL A 90 9.44 7.27 17.97
CA VAL A 90 10.89 7.35 17.76
C VAL A 90 11.51 8.13 18.90
N GLY A 91 12.69 7.67 19.35
CA GLY A 91 13.46 8.35 20.38
C GLY A 91 14.09 9.66 19.88
N GLU A 92 14.82 10.30 20.79
CA GLU A 92 15.59 11.51 20.49
C GLU A 92 16.60 11.30 19.36
N ALA A 93 16.92 12.39 18.65
CA ALA A 93 17.98 12.37 17.64
C ALA A 93 19.30 11.92 18.29
N PRO A 94 20.00 10.93 17.71
CA PRO A 94 21.29 10.54 18.26
C PRO A 94 22.27 11.72 18.18
N SER A 95 23.09 11.89 19.21
CA SER A 95 24.10 12.96 19.27
C SER A 95 25.52 12.46 18.94
N ASN A 96 25.72 11.14 18.98
CA ASN A 96 26.98 10.49 18.64
C ASN A 96 26.73 9.08 18.10
N THR A 97 27.76 8.50 17.50
CA THR A 97 27.71 7.18 16.87
C THR A 97 27.59 6.00 17.84
N ALA A 98 28.03 6.13 19.10
CA ALA A 98 27.95 5.05 20.10
C ALA A 98 26.49 4.76 20.53
N GLN A 99 25.58 5.72 20.33
CA GLN A 99 24.14 5.50 20.51
C GLN A 99 23.53 4.67 19.37
N ILE A 100 24.19 4.62 18.21
CA ILE A 100 23.67 4.01 16.98
C ILE A 100 24.22 2.59 16.82
N ALA A 101 25.53 2.40 16.98
CA ALA A 101 26.19 1.13 16.73
C ALA A 101 27.37 0.90 17.70
N SER A 102 27.81 -0.35 17.78
CA SER A 102 29.01 -0.81 18.48
C SER A 102 29.97 -1.48 17.49
N VAL A 103 31.28 -1.50 17.81
CA VAL A 103 32.26 -2.27 17.03
C VAL A 103 31.85 -3.75 17.06
N GLY A 104 31.92 -4.41 15.89
CA GLY A 104 31.46 -5.78 15.70
C GLY A 104 30.00 -5.92 15.29
N ASP A 105 29.19 -4.85 15.34
CA ASP A 105 27.79 -4.91 14.94
C ASP A 105 27.66 -5.24 13.45
N VAL A 106 26.77 -6.17 13.14
CA VAL A 106 26.31 -6.44 11.78
C VAL A 106 25.24 -5.43 11.43
N VAL A 107 25.46 -4.61 10.41
CA VAL A 107 24.58 -3.52 10.00
C VAL A 107 24.23 -3.62 8.52
N TYR A 108 23.19 -2.90 8.12
CA TYR A 108 22.84 -2.74 6.71
C TYR A 108 23.26 -1.37 6.20
N VAL A 109 23.83 -1.33 5.00
CA VAL A 109 24.36 -0.11 4.40
C VAL A 109 23.96 0.00 2.94
N THR A 110 23.83 1.23 2.45
CA THR A 110 23.56 1.49 1.03
C THR A 110 24.35 2.71 0.57
N TYR A 111 24.80 2.67 -0.68
CA TYR A 111 25.52 3.81 -1.27
C TYR A 111 24.54 4.75 -1.96
N LEU A 112 24.49 6.01 -1.52
CA LEU A 112 23.68 7.05 -2.12
C LEU A 112 24.47 7.73 -3.23
N ALA A 113 24.35 7.23 -4.47
CA ALA A 113 25.13 7.71 -5.60
C ALA A 113 24.91 9.21 -5.91
N ASP A 114 23.69 9.72 -5.69
CA ASP A 114 23.33 11.12 -5.85
C ASP A 114 24.02 12.03 -4.83
N LYS A 115 24.20 11.53 -3.60
CA LYS A 115 24.84 12.27 -2.51
C LYS A 115 26.33 11.93 -2.32
N LYS A 116 26.82 10.92 -3.03
CA LYS A 116 28.21 10.42 -3.00
C LYS A 116 28.69 9.98 -1.60
N TYR A 117 27.82 9.38 -0.79
CA TYR A 117 28.20 8.84 0.51
C TYR A 117 27.46 7.55 0.87
N TRP A 118 28.06 6.75 1.76
CA TRP A 118 27.43 5.56 2.34
C TRP A 118 26.51 5.94 3.48
N LYS A 119 25.32 5.32 3.51
CA LYS A 119 24.29 5.53 4.52
C LYS A 119 24.03 4.21 5.27
N LEU A 120 23.93 4.29 6.60
CA LEU A 120 23.34 3.23 7.42
C LEU A 120 21.86 3.10 7.07
N THR A 121 21.37 1.89 6.90
CA THR A 121 19.96 1.61 6.61
C THR A 121 19.53 0.36 7.38
N GLN A 122 18.31 -0.12 7.13
CA GLN A 122 17.78 -1.35 7.69
C GLN A 122 16.80 -1.98 6.70
N LEU A 123 16.67 -3.30 6.75
CA LEU A 123 15.64 -3.99 5.99
C LEU A 123 14.26 -3.69 6.63
N PRO A 124 13.26 -3.29 5.85
CA PRO A 124 11.96 -2.94 6.39
C PRO A 124 11.24 -4.20 6.92
N HIS A 125 10.71 -4.12 8.14
CA HIS A 125 9.78 -5.12 8.66
C HIS A 125 8.40 -5.02 7.99
N VAL A 126 8.01 -3.80 7.63
CA VAL A 126 6.80 -3.55 6.85
C VAL A 126 6.91 -4.16 5.46
N GLN A 127 5.78 -4.61 4.92
CA GLN A 127 5.68 -5.14 3.57
C GLN A 127 4.76 -4.27 2.72
N GLY A 128 4.91 -4.38 1.41
CA GLY A 128 4.06 -3.70 0.44
C GLY A 128 3.82 -4.59 -0.76
N ALA A 129 2.78 -4.27 -1.52
CA ALA A 129 2.45 -4.92 -2.77
C ALA A 129 2.08 -3.85 -3.78
N ILE A 130 2.30 -4.09 -5.06
CA ILE A 130 1.75 -3.25 -6.12
C ILE A 130 1.37 -4.11 -7.31
N ILE A 131 0.21 -3.80 -7.87
CA ILE A 131 -0.23 -4.34 -9.16
C ILE A 131 -0.65 -3.17 -10.05
N ALA A 132 -0.23 -3.22 -11.31
CA ALA A 132 -0.69 -2.31 -12.34
C ALA A 132 -1.24 -3.11 -13.53
N MET A 133 -2.41 -2.70 -14.02
CA MET A 133 -3.12 -3.37 -15.10
C MET A 133 -3.61 -2.38 -16.15
N ASN A 134 -3.73 -2.86 -17.39
CA ASN A 134 -4.49 -2.19 -18.42
C ASN A 134 -5.99 -2.36 -18.10
N PRO A 135 -6.75 -1.27 -17.84
CA PRO A 135 -8.15 -1.37 -17.43
C PRO A 135 -9.10 -1.85 -18.54
N LYS A 136 -8.65 -1.86 -19.81
CA LYS A 136 -9.48 -2.30 -20.95
C LYS A 136 -9.37 -3.79 -21.23
N THR A 137 -8.19 -4.37 -21.00
CA THR A 137 -7.92 -5.77 -21.33
C THR A 137 -7.73 -6.66 -20.11
N GLY A 138 -7.33 -6.09 -18.97
CA GLY A 138 -6.89 -6.84 -17.81
C GLY A 138 -5.44 -7.33 -17.88
N ALA A 139 -4.67 -6.88 -18.88
CA ALA A 139 -3.26 -7.23 -18.96
C ALA A 139 -2.50 -6.68 -17.74
N ILE A 140 -1.81 -7.57 -17.02
CA ILE A 140 -0.94 -7.20 -15.90
C ILE A 140 0.37 -6.63 -16.48
N VAL A 141 0.61 -5.35 -16.21
CA VAL A 141 1.76 -4.60 -16.75
C VAL A 141 2.91 -4.55 -15.75
N ALA A 142 2.60 -4.58 -14.45
CA ALA A 142 3.58 -4.68 -13.39
C ALA A 142 2.97 -5.40 -12.17
N LEU A 143 3.77 -6.22 -11.50
CA LEU A 143 3.39 -6.91 -10.27
C LEU A 143 4.61 -7.03 -9.36
N GLN A 144 4.47 -6.58 -8.12
CA GLN A 144 5.45 -6.83 -7.05
C GLN A 144 4.70 -7.26 -5.79
N GLY A 145 4.99 -8.48 -5.31
CA GLY A 145 4.28 -9.12 -4.20
C GLY A 145 4.88 -8.91 -2.81
N GLY A 146 5.98 -8.16 -2.69
CA GLY A 146 6.70 -7.96 -1.44
C GLY A 146 7.92 -7.06 -1.60
N PHE A 147 8.62 -6.81 -0.50
CA PHE A 147 9.86 -6.04 -0.51
C PHE A 147 10.93 -6.71 -1.39
N GLU A 148 11.16 -8.01 -1.21
CA GLU A 148 12.12 -8.79 -1.99
C GLU A 148 11.68 -10.27 -2.07
N PHE A 149 11.81 -10.88 -3.25
CA PHE A 149 11.38 -12.26 -3.51
C PHE A 149 12.28 -13.29 -2.83
N THR A 150 13.59 -13.03 -2.79
CA THR A 150 14.56 -13.94 -2.15
C THR A 150 14.36 -14.02 -0.63
N LEU A 151 13.82 -12.97 0.00
CA LEU A 151 13.42 -12.99 1.41
C LEU A 151 12.07 -13.70 1.62
N SER A 152 11.15 -13.54 0.68
CA SER A 152 9.82 -14.12 0.77
C SER A 152 9.20 -14.29 -0.61
N ALA A 153 9.01 -15.54 -1.03
CA ALA A 153 8.31 -15.88 -2.27
C ALA A 153 6.78 -15.68 -2.19
N PHE A 154 6.26 -15.29 -1.01
CA PHE A 154 4.82 -15.07 -0.82
C PHE A 154 4.36 -13.81 -1.56
N ASN A 155 3.46 -14.00 -2.53
CA ASN A 155 2.95 -12.96 -3.40
C ASN A 155 1.72 -12.28 -2.78
N ARG A 156 1.94 -11.13 -2.14
CA ARG A 156 0.86 -10.37 -1.48
C ARG A 156 -0.17 -9.81 -2.45
N VAL A 157 0.13 -9.67 -3.74
CA VAL A 157 -0.85 -9.21 -4.75
C VAL A 157 -1.96 -10.22 -4.96
N THR A 158 -1.63 -11.51 -4.96
CA THR A 158 -2.55 -12.60 -5.32
C THR A 158 -2.98 -13.44 -4.13
N GLN A 159 -2.23 -13.43 -3.03
CA GLN A 159 -2.44 -14.33 -1.88
C GLN A 159 -2.79 -13.61 -0.58
N ALA A 160 -2.32 -12.37 -0.37
CA ALA A 160 -2.59 -11.68 0.90
C ALA A 160 -3.99 -11.10 0.92
N GLN A 161 -4.88 -11.72 1.70
CA GLN A 161 -6.19 -11.19 1.99
C GLN A 161 -6.10 -10.17 3.13
N ARG A 162 -6.45 -8.92 2.85
CA ARG A 162 -6.37 -7.80 3.79
C ARG A 162 -7.62 -6.93 3.67
N GLN A 163 -7.93 -6.17 4.72
CA GLN A 163 -9.10 -5.29 4.69
C GLN A 163 -8.82 -4.07 3.80
N PRO A 164 -9.63 -3.78 2.77
CA PRO A 164 -9.43 -2.64 1.89
C PRO A 164 -9.77 -1.30 2.58
N GLY A 165 -10.54 -1.34 3.67
CA GLY A 165 -11.00 -0.16 4.38
C GLY A 165 -11.77 0.79 3.45
N SER A 166 -11.47 2.09 3.58
CA SER A 166 -12.08 3.13 2.78
C SER A 166 -11.88 3.03 1.25
N SER A 167 -10.95 2.20 0.77
CA SER A 167 -10.80 1.95 -0.68
C SER A 167 -11.97 1.13 -1.26
N PHE A 168 -12.82 0.52 -0.42
CA PHE A 168 -14.04 -0.18 -0.82
C PHE A 168 -15.24 0.75 -1.08
N LYS A 169 -15.24 1.97 -0.51
CA LYS A 169 -16.38 2.91 -0.60
C LYS A 169 -16.86 3.19 -2.04
N PRO A 170 -16.01 3.29 -3.07
CA PRO A 170 -16.49 3.55 -4.43
C PRO A 170 -17.52 2.54 -4.94
N PHE A 171 -17.39 1.26 -4.56
CA PHE A 171 -18.36 0.21 -4.94
C PHE A 171 -19.72 0.43 -4.27
N LEU A 172 -19.72 0.81 -3.00
CA LEU A 172 -20.94 1.20 -2.28
C LEU A 172 -21.61 2.42 -2.92
N TYR A 173 -20.83 3.43 -3.30
CA TYR A 173 -21.35 4.64 -3.93
C TYR A 173 -21.91 4.34 -5.32
N SER A 174 -21.25 3.45 -6.09
CA SER A 174 -21.78 2.92 -7.35
C SER A 174 -23.15 2.26 -7.16
N ALA A 175 -23.31 1.41 -6.13
CA ALA A 175 -24.59 0.77 -5.81
C ALA A 175 -25.67 1.82 -5.47
N ALA A 176 -25.31 2.88 -4.76
CA ALA A 176 -26.25 3.96 -4.48
C ALA A 176 -26.64 4.76 -5.72
N PHE A 177 -25.70 5.03 -6.62
CA PHE A 177 -26.01 5.72 -7.89
C PHE A 177 -26.97 4.89 -8.76
N ASP A 178 -26.87 3.56 -8.72
CA ASP A 178 -27.80 2.65 -9.38
C ASP A 178 -29.23 2.73 -8.78
N LYS A 179 -29.36 3.10 -7.51
CA LYS A 179 -30.64 3.41 -6.85
C LYS A 179 -31.10 4.88 -6.98
N GLY A 180 -30.49 5.65 -7.87
CA GLY A 180 -30.90 7.03 -8.16
C GLY A 180 -30.29 8.09 -7.25
N TYR A 181 -29.34 7.75 -6.38
CA TYR A 181 -28.53 8.76 -5.69
C TYR A 181 -27.59 9.45 -6.69
N THR A 182 -27.15 10.66 -6.35
CA THR A 182 -26.18 11.41 -7.16
C THR A 182 -25.07 11.94 -6.28
N LEU A 183 -24.00 12.45 -6.90
CA LEU A 183 -22.94 13.18 -6.20
C LEU A 183 -23.45 14.42 -5.44
N ALA A 184 -24.62 14.94 -5.79
CA ALA A 184 -25.27 16.06 -5.13
C ALA A 184 -26.24 15.64 -4.00
N SER A 185 -26.60 14.36 -3.91
CA SER A 185 -27.43 13.86 -2.81
C SER A 185 -26.76 14.13 -1.47
N THR A 186 -27.56 14.51 -0.49
CA THR A 186 -27.08 14.91 0.84
C THR A 186 -27.44 13.85 1.86
N ILE A 187 -26.46 13.45 2.67
CA ILE A 187 -26.65 12.55 3.81
C ILE A 187 -26.04 13.21 5.05
N ASN A 188 -26.73 13.08 6.17
CA ASN A 188 -26.30 13.70 7.41
C ASN A 188 -25.06 13.00 8.01
N ASP A 189 -23.97 13.73 8.15
CA ASP A 189 -22.74 13.33 8.84
C ASP A 189 -22.81 13.72 10.32
N ALA A 190 -23.56 12.90 11.08
CA ALA A 190 -23.82 13.10 12.51
C ALA A 190 -23.58 11.79 13.27
N PRO A 191 -23.40 11.83 14.61
CA PRO A 191 -23.25 10.64 15.43
C PRO A 191 -24.35 9.62 15.14
N ILE A 192 -23.99 8.34 15.18
CA ILE A 192 -24.96 7.25 15.11
C ILE A 192 -24.60 6.20 16.15
N ILE A 193 -25.61 5.75 16.89
CA ILE A 193 -25.48 4.66 17.84
C ILE A 193 -26.50 3.63 17.39
N MET A 194 -26.05 2.39 17.21
CA MET A 194 -26.92 1.32 16.76
C MET A 194 -26.50 0.00 17.40
N ARG A 195 -27.44 -0.94 17.50
CA ARG A 195 -27.10 -2.31 17.82
C ARG A 195 -26.51 -2.94 16.58
N ASP A 196 -25.28 -3.43 16.64
CA ASP A 196 -24.75 -4.24 15.56
C ASP A 196 -25.42 -5.61 15.60
N THR A 197 -25.88 -6.07 14.45
CA THR A 197 -26.60 -7.35 14.30
C THR A 197 -25.68 -8.56 14.52
N GLY A 198 -24.35 -8.36 14.54
CA GLY A 198 -23.36 -9.42 14.73
C GLY A 198 -22.90 -9.68 16.17
N GLU A 199 -22.84 -8.65 17.03
CA GLU A 199 -22.12 -8.75 18.32
C GLU A 199 -22.98 -8.45 19.57
N ASN A 200 -24.28 -8.18 19.43
CA ASN A 200 -25.16 -7.77 20.55
C ASN A 200 -24.62 -6.58 21.38
N ALA A 201 -23.69 -5.79 20.82
CA ALA A 201 -23.09 -4.62 21.42
C ALA A 201 -23.57 -3.33 20.73
N TRP A 202 -23.53 -2.23 21.48
CA TRP A 202 -23.75 -0.90 20.93
C TRP A 202 -22.55 -0.49 20.08
N TRP A 203 -22.75 -0.39 18.77
CA TRP A 203 -21.74 0.09 17.84
C TRP A 203 -21.84 1.62 17.68
N ARG A 204 -20.69 2.28 17.86
CA ARG A 204 -20.52 3.74 17.79
C ARG A 204 -19.41 4.06 16.79
N PRO A 205 -19.69 3.98 15.49
CA PRO A 205 -18.69 4.31 14.47
C PRO A 205 -18.36 5.80 14.49
N GLU A 206 -17.13 6.13 14.11
CA GLU A 206 -16.62 7.49 14.09
C GLU A 206 -15.93 7.80 12.76
N ASN A 207 -15.84 9.09 12.42
CA ASN A 207 -14.98 9.54 11.33
C ASN A 207 -13.53 9.55 11.82
N ASP A 208 -12.57 9.33 10.91
CA ASP A 208 -11.14 9.38 11.23
C ASP A 208 -10.70 10.75 11.79
N THR A 209 -11.45 11.82 11.51
CA THR A 209 -11.22 13.19 12.02
C THR A 209 -11.83 13.44 13.40
N LEU A 210 -12.64 12.52 13.92
CA LEU A 210 -13.43 12.67 15.17
C LEU A 210 -14.36 13.89 15.17
N GLN A 211 -14.72 14.39 13.97
CA GLN A 211 -15.58 15.56 13.77
C GLN A 211 -16.84 15.19 12.98
N PHE A 212 -17.88 16.00 13.16
CA PHE A 212 -19.17 15.91 12.46
C PHE A 212 -19.39 17.15 11.60
N TYR A 213 -19.90 16.97 10.39
CA TYR A 213 -20.05 18.04 9.41
C TYR A 213 -21.52 18.28 9.01
N GLY A 214 -22.46 17.51 9.59
CA GLY A 214 -23.88 17.66 9.30
C GLY A 214 -24.24 17.24 7.86
N PRO A 215 -25.29 17.82 7.26
CA PRO A 215 -25.72 17.50 5.90
C PRO A 215 -24.58 17.62 4.88
N THR A 216 -24.10 16.48 4.37
CA THR A 216 -22.92 16.39 3.50
C THR A 216 -23.28 15.78 2.15
N ARG A 217 -22.86 16.43 1.06
CA ARG A 217 -23.02 15.90 -0.31
C ARG A 217 -22.19 14.64 -0.51
N LEU A 218 -22.71 13.64 -1.23
CA LEU A 218 -21.98 12.38 -1.49
C LEU A 218 -20.62 12.60 -2.17
N ARG A 219 -20.46 13.62 -3.02
CA ARG A 219 -19.14 13.99 -3.57
C ARG A 219 -18.10 14.27 -2.48
N VAL A 220 -18.49 15.09 -1.49
CA VAL A 220 -17.61 15.48 -0.38
C VAL A 220 -17.40 14.29 0.55
N ALA A 221 -18.45 13.53 0.83
CA ALA A 221 -18.36 12.35 1.66
C ALA A 221 -17.39 11.30 1.10
N LEU A 222 -17.38 11.08 -0.21
CA LEU A 222 -16.42 10.18 -0.86
C LEU A 222 -15.00 10.76 -0.84
N ALA A 223 -14.85 12.06 -1.16
CA ALA A 223 -13.57 12.75 -1.22
C ALA A 223 -12.84 12.77 0.14
N GLU A 224 -13.59 13.06 1.21
CA GLU A 224 -13.10 13.13 2.60
C GLU A 224 -13.29 11.81 3.36
N SER A 225 -13.73 10.76 2.66
CA SER A 225 -13.87 9.41 3.22
C SER A 225 -14.76 9.32 4.46
N ARG A 226 -15.88 10.05 4.52
CA ARG A 226 -16.77 10.10 5.72
C ARG A 226 -17.43 8.74 6.00
N ASN A 227 -17.11 8.16 7.16
CA ASN A 227 -17.59 6.84 7.59
C ASN A 227 -19.09 6.87 7.85
N LEU A 228 -19.56 7.88 8.59
CA LEU A 228 -20.94 8.03 9.02
C LEU A 228 -21.93 8.24 7.87
N VAL A 229 -21.50 8.92 6.81
CA VAL A 229 -22.26 9.05 5.56
C VAL A 229 -22.33 7.72 4.83
N SER A 230 -21.22 6.99 4.73
CA SER A 230 -21.16 5.70 4.04
C SER A 230 -22.05 4.66 4.73
N ILE A 231 -22.06 4.62 6.06
CA ILE A 231 -22.93 3.73 6.84
C ILE A 231 -24.41 4.04 6.60
N ARG A 232 -24.78 5.32 6.62
CA ARG A 232 -26.17 5.75 6.33
C ARG A 232 -26.56 5.46 4.88
N LEU A 233 -25.64 5.62 3.94
CA LEU A 233 -25.84 5.27 2.54
C LEU A 233 -26.14 3.77 2.39
N LEU A 234 -25.32 2.91 3.02
CA LEU A 234 -25.55 1.46 3.02
C LEU A 234 -26.90 1.09 3.64
N ARG A 235 -27.25 1.71 4.78
CA ARG A 235 -28.56 1.50 5.41
C ARG A 235 -29.71 1.90 4.49
N ALA A 236 -29.58 3.02 3.78
CA ALA A 236 -30.62 3.53 2.89
C ALA A 236 -30.81 2.65 1.64
N ILE A 237 -29.73 2.15 1.05
CA ILE A 237 -29.84 1.24 -0.11
C ILE A 237 -30.16 -0.20 0.28
N GLY A 238 -29.93 -0.57 1.54
CA GLY A 238 -30.15 -1.91 2.10
C GLY A 238 -28.97 -2.86 1.89
N ILE A 239 -28.57 -3.56 2.96
CA ILE A 239 -27.44 -4.50 2.97
C ILE A 239 -27.60 -5.62 1.92
N PRO A 240 -28.76 -6.33 1.82
CA PRO A 240 -28.89 -7.42 0.85
C PRO A 240 -28.70 -6.97 -0.59
N TYR A 241 -29.24 -5.80 -0.94
CA TYR A 241 -29.06 -5.19 -2.26
C TYR A 241 -27.59 -4.83 -2.52
N ALA A 242 -26.93 -4.19 -1.55
CA ALA A 242 -25.54 -3.80 -1.69
C ALA A 242 -24.64 -5.02 -1.92
N ILE A 243 -24.83 -6.09 -1.14
CA ILE A 243 -24.07 -7.35 -1.26
C ILE A 243 -24.27 -7.98 -2.65
N GLN A 244 -25.50 -8.08 -3.14
CA GLN A 244 -25.77 -8.58 -4.49
C GLN A 244 -25.14 -7.70 -5.57
N TYR A 245 -25.17 -6.37 -5.38
CA TYR A 245 -24.57 -5.43 -6.32
C TYR A 245 -23.05 -5.61 -6.45
N MET A 246 -22.36 -6.03 -5.38
CA MET A 246 -20.91 -6.23 -5.37
C MET A 246 -20.42 -7.31 -6.34
N GLN A 247 -21.28 -8.26 -6.74
CA GLN A 247 -20.94 -9.28 -7.76
C GLN A 247 -20.51 -8.66 -9.08
N ARG A 248 -21.04 -7.47 -9.43
CA ARG A 248 -20.68 -6.71 -10.63
C ARG A 248 -19.18 -6.36 -10.67
N PHE A 249 -18.51 -6.33 -9.53
CA PHE A 249 -17.08 -6.02 -9.41
C PHE A 249 -16.20 -7.26 -9.17
N GLY A 250 -16.77 -8.46 -9.26
CA GLY A 250 -16.05 -9.72 -9.03
C GLY A 250 -15.89 -10.11 -7.56
N PHE A 251 -16.66 -9.49 -6.65
CA PHE A 251 -16.67 -9.85 -5.24
C PHE A 251 -17.68 -10.95 -4.95
N ASP A 252 -17.27 -11.96 -4.19
CA ASP A 252 -18.12 -13.06 -3.74
C ASP A 252 -19.04 -12.59 -2.59
N PRO A 253 -20.38 -12.59 -2.76
CA PRO A 253 -21.33 -12.22 -1.72
C PRO A 253 -21.16 -12.98 -0.42
N GLN A 254 -20.73 -14.25 -0.48
CA GLN A 254 -20.58 -15.10 0.71
C GLN A 254 -19.40 -14.67 1.58
N GLN A 255 -18.44 -13.93 1.01
CA GLN A 255 -17.26 -13.41 1.71
C GLN A 255 -17.48 -11.97 2.21
N LEU A 256 -18.64 -11.36 1.93
CA LEU A 256 -18.96 -10.02 2.35
C LEU A 256 -19.69 -10.01 3.70
N PRO A 257 -19.34 -9.09 4.62
CA PRO A 257 -20.07 -8.90 5.86
C PRO A 257 -21.53 -8.55 5.62
N HIS A 258 -22.44 -9.32 6.21
CA HIS A 258 -23.88 -9.04 6.23
C HIS A 258 -24.26 -8.03 7.32
N SER A 259 -23.42 -7.00 7.52
CA SER A 259 -23.62 -5.94 8.52
C SER A 259 -23.24 -4.56 7.96
N LEU A 260 -23.50 -3.50 8.74
CA LEU A 260 -23.17 -2.14 8.33
C LEU A 260 -21.66 -1.86 8.29
N SER A 261 -20.84 -2.75 8.85
CA SER A 261 -19.38 -2.70 8.73
C SER A 261 -18.91 -2.80 7.28
N LEU A 262 -19.71 -3.40 6.38
CA LEU A 262 -19.43 -3.44 4.93
C LEU A 262 -19.17 -2.04 4.36
N ALA A 263 -19.85 -1.01 4.86
CA ALA A 263 -19.65 0.37 4.40
C ALA A 263 -18.25 0.92 4.70
N LEU A 264 -17.52 0.27 5.61
CA LEU A 264 -16.18 0.62 6.03
C LEU A 264 -15.11 -0.27 5.38
N GLY A 265 -15.49 -1.26 4.56
CA GLY A 265 -14.56 -2.19 3.93
C GLY A 265 -13.91 -3.16 4.93
N SER A 266 -14.72 -3.73 5.83
CA SER A 266 -14.28 -4.73 6.84
C SER A 266 -14.10 -6.14 6.27
N ASN A 267 -14.52 -6.37 5.01
CA ASN A 267 -14.25 -7.63 4.30
C ASN A 267 -12.76 -7.77 3.98
N VAL A 268 -12.29 -8.96 3.65
CA VAL A 268 -10.91 -9.19 3.22
C VAL A 268 -10.86 -9.44 1.72
N MET A 269 -9.82 -8.94 1.06
CA MET A 269 -9.56 -9.18 -0.36
C MET A 269 -8.08 -9.01 -0.69
N THR A 270 -7.67 -9.50 -1.85
CA THR A 270 -6.32 -9.32 -2.37
C THR A 270 -6.21 -8.00 -3.16
N PRO A 271 -5.01 -7.42 -3.28
CA PRO A 271 -4.78 -6.29 -4.18
C PRO A 271 -5.26 -6.56 -5.61
N MET A 272 -5.11 -7.79 -6.11
CA MET A 272 -5.61 -8.17 -7.44
C MET A 272 -7.14 -8.08 -7.55
N GLN A 273 -7.88 -8.55 -6.55
CA GLN A 273 -9.35 -8.44 -6.52
C GLN A 273 -9.80 -6.98 -6.46
N LEU A 274 -9.21 -6.17 -5.58
CA LEU A 274 -9.52 -4.75 -5.46
C LEU A 274 -9.29 -4.03 -6.79
N THR A 275 -8.14 -4.28 -7.41
CA THR A 275 -7.77 -3.68 -8.70
C THR A 275 -8.72 -4.14 -9.81
N THR A 276 -9.10 -5.41 -9.85
CA THR A 276 -10.08 -5.92 -10.83
C THR A 276 -11.42 -5.19 -10.71
N GLY A 277 -11.90 -4.95 -9.49
CA GLY A 277 -13.12 -4.18 -9.26
C GLY A 277 -13.01 -2.73 -9.76
N TYR A 278 -11.88 -2.05 -9.50
CA TYR A 278 -11.66 -0.67 -9.98
C TYR A 278 -11.60 -0.57 -11.51
N ALA A 279 -11.22 -1.65 -12.20
CA ALA A 279 -11.17 -1.66 -13.66
C ALA A 279 -12.53 -1.41 -14.29
N VAL A 280 -13.62 -1.84 -13.64
CA VAL A 280 -15.00 -1.56 -14.07
C VAL A 280 -15.25 -0.05 -14.17
N PHE A 281 -14.74 0.75 -13.24
CA PHE A 281 -14.88 2.21 -13.32
C PHE A 281 -13.98 2.79 -14.42
N ALA A 282 -12.72 2.34 -14.48
CA ALA A 282 -11.74 2.84 -15.43
C ALA A 282 -12.10 2.53 -16.89
N SER A 283 -12.79 1.42 -17.16
CA SER A 283 -13.26 0.98 -18.47
C SER A 283 -14.60 1.57 -18.89
N GLY A 284 -15.29 2.32 -18.01
CA GLY A 284 -16.62 2.86 -18.27
C GLY A 284 -17.76 1.84 -18.06
N GLY A 285 -17.51 0.78 -17.31
CA GLY A 285 -18.52 -0.18 -16.87
C GLY A 285 -18.29 -1.63 -17.32
N LEU A 286 -17.17 -1.91 -17.98
CA LEU A 286 -16.82 -3.24 -18.48
C LEU A 286 -15.96 -4.00 -17.45
N PRO A 287 -16.33 -5.22 -17.04
CA PRO A 287 -15.46 -6.04 -16.21
C PRO A 287 -14.27 -6.56 -17.04
N ILE A 288 -13.20 -6.96 -16.34
CA ILE A 288 -12.01 -7.57 -16.95
C ILE A 288 -11.66 -8.86 -16.23
N THR A 289 -10.92 -9.73 -16.92
CA THR A 289 -10.26 -10.89 -16.33
C THR A 289 -8.76 -10.64 -16.36
N PRO A 290 -8.08 -10.54 -15.21
CA PRO A 290 -6.63 -10.32 -15.19
C PRO A 290 -5.88 -11.44 -15.88
N TYR A 291 -4.87 -11.10 -16.67
CA TYR A 291 -3.98 -12.07 -17.32
C TYR A 291 -2.55 -11.53 -17.43
N PHE A 292 -1.57 -12.44 -17.46
CA PHE A 292 -0.15 -12.09 -17.60
C PHE A 292 0.57 -12.83 -18.74
N ILE A 293 0.00 -13.92 -19.27
CA ILE A 293 0.53 -14.62 -20.44
C ILE A 293 -0.10 -13.98 -21.67
N GLU A 294 0.67 -13.17 -22.42
CA GLU A 294 0.20 -12.55 -23.66
C GLU A 294 0.30 -13.50 -24.85
N LYS A 295 1.40 -14.25 -24.94
CA LYS A 295 1.70 -15.12 -26.08
C LYS A 295 2.62 -16.26 -25.66
N MET A 296 2.34 -17.48 -26.14
CA MET A 296 3.27 -18.60 -26.05
C MET A 296 3.69 -19.02 -27.45
N THR A 297 4.99 -19.16 -27.66
CA THR A 297 5.56 -19.56 -28.95
C THR A 297 6.48 -20.74 -28.78
N GLU A 298 6.47 -21.63 -29.77
CA GLU A 298 7.46 -22.68 -29.91
C GLU A 298 8.14 -22.49 -31.27
N HIS A 299 9.46 -22.30 -31.25
CA HIS A 299 10.24 -21.79 -32.39
C HIS A 299 9.64 -20.48 -32.95
N HIS A 300 9.00 -20.53 -34.12
CA HIS A 300 8.32 -19.41 -34.77
C HIS A 300 6.78 -19.58 -34.82
N ASN A 301 6.25 -20.68 -34.26
CA ASN A 301 4.83 -20.96 -34.25
C ASN A 301 4.17 -20.39 -32.99
N VAL A 302 3.01 -19.74 -33.15
CA VAL A 302 2.21 -19.23 -32.05
C VAL A 302 1.32 -20.37 -31.53
N LEU A 303 1.61 -20.85 -30.32
CA LEU A 303 0.82 -21.90 -29.65
C LEU A 303 -0.39 -21.31 -28.93
N TYR A 304 -0.23 -20.09 -28.41
CA TYR A 304 -1.26 -19.36 -27.69
C TYR A 304 -1.08 -17.87 -27.90
N GLN A 305 -2.18 -17.16 -28.04
CA GLN A 305 -2.26 -15.71 -28.00
C GLN A 305 -3.45 -15.36 -27.10
N ALA A 306 -3.24 -14.48 -26.13
CA ALA A 306 -4.31 -14.00 -25.29
C ALA A 306 -5.35 -13.28 -26.14
N THR A 307 -6.60 -13.68 -26.00
CA THR A 307 -7.76 -12.99 -26.58
C THR A 307 -8.67 -12.55 -25.43
N PRO A 308 -8.37 -11.41 -24.79
CA PRO A 308 -9.17 -10.91 -23.68
C PRO A 308 -10.64 -10.82 -24.07
N ALA A 309 -11.53 -11.31 -23.20
CA ALA A 309 -12.95 -11.23 -23.45
C ALA A 309 -13.41 -9.76 -23.53
N THR A 310 -14.41 -9.50 -24.37
CA THR A 310 -15.17 -8.24 -24.41
C THR A 310 -16.53 -8.46 -23.76
N PRO A 311 -16.61 -8.50 -22.41
CA PRO A 311 -17.85 -8.78 -21.71
C PRO A 311 -18.88 -7.65 -21.84
N ALA A 312 -20.14 -7.98 -21.57
CA ALA A 312 -21.19 -6.97 -21.43
C ALA A 312 -20.91 -6.06 -20.23
N ALA A 313 -21.36 -4.80 -20.33
CA ALA A 313 -21.24 -3.85 -19.25
C ALA A 313 -22.02 -4.32 -18.00
N VAL A 314 -21.38 -4.24 -16.84
CA VAL A 314 -21.95 -4.60 -15.54
C VAL A 314 -22.45 -3.39 -14.77
N ILE A 315 -22.08 -2.18 -15.16
CA ILE A 315 -22.70 -0.92 -14.71
C ILE A 315 -22.86 0.01 -15.91
N THR A 316 -23.73 1.01 -15.80
CA THR A 316 -23.90 1.99 -16.87
C THR A 316 -22.68 2.93 -16.99
N PRO A 317 -22.38 3.45 -18.20
CA PRO A 317 -21.32 4.45 -18.36
C PRO A 317 -21.55 5.70 -17.51
N GLN A 318 -22.80 6.09 -17.26
CA GLN A 318 -23.16 7.21 -16.38
C GLN A 318 -22.76 6.92 -14.94
N ASN A 319 -22.98 5.70 -14.44
CA ASN A 319 -22.57 5.30 -13.11
C ASN A 319 -21.04 5.32 -12.98
N ALA A 320 -20.32 4.67 -13.92
CA ALA A 320 -18.87 4.67 -13.95
C ALA A 320 -18.29 6.11 -13.99
N TYR A 321 -18.92 7.00 -14.76
CA TYR A 321 -18.56 8.41 -14.83
C TYR A 321 -18.75 9.14 -13.50
N LEU A 322 -19.89 8.95 -12.82
CA LEU A 322 -20.14 9.56 -11.50
C LEU A 322 -19.14 9.08 -10.46
N VAL A 323 -18.82 7.79 -10.42
CA VAL A 323 -17.78 7.26 -9.53
C VAL A 323 -16.43 7.89 -9.86
N THR A 324 -16.05 7.94 -11.14
CA THR A 324 -14.80 8.58 -11.60
C THR A 324 -14.73 10.05 -11.16
N GLN A 325 -15.80 10.82 -11.32
CA GLN A 325 -15.87 12.23 -10.88
C GLN A 325 -15.72 12.39 -9.36
N GLY A 326 -16.31 11.47 -8.58
CA GLY A 326 -16.12 11.43 -7.15
C GLY A 326 -14.66 11.12 -6.76
N LEU A 327 -14.06 10.13 -7.42
CA LEU A 327 -12.66 9.72 -7.20
C LEU A 327 -11.64 10.77 -7.67
N GLN A 328 -11.94 11.55 -8.71
CA GLN A 328 -11.14 12.72 -9.07
C GLN A 328 -11.20 13.79 -7.96
N SER A 329 -12.35 13.96 -7.31
CA SER A 329 -12.49 14.90 -6.19
C SER A 329 -11.63 14.47 -4.98
N VAL A 330 -11.42 13.16 -4.76
CA VAL A 330 -10.49 12.64 -3.74
C VAL A 330 -9.07 13.18 -3.97
N ILE A 331 -8.60 13.18 -5.21
CA ILE A 331 -7.26 13.66 -5.57
C ILE A 331 -7.19 15.20 -5.57
N GLN A 332 -8.22 15.86 -6.09
CA GLN A 332 -8.22 17.32 -6.24
C GLN A 332 -8.33 18.05 -4.90
N SER A 333 -9.24 17.58 -4.04
CA SER A 333 -9.64 18.29 -2.82
C SER A 333 -9.81 17.41 -1.59
N GLY A 334 -9.66 16.08 -1.68
CA GLY A 334 -9.84 15.15 -0.56
C GLY A 334 -8.57 14.47 -0.05
N THR A 335 -8.69 13.20 0.36
CA THR A 335 -7.60 12.44 1.00
C THR A 335 -6.45 12.05 0.06
N GLY A 336 -6.63 12.14 -1.26
CA GLY A 336 -5.65 11.75 -2.28
C GLY A 336 -4.78 12.90 -2.81
N LYS A 337 -4.80 14.09 -2.17
CA LYS A 337 -4.09 15.30 -2.63
C LYS A 337 -2.62 15.11 -2.96
N ALA A 338 -1.92 14.21 -2.27
CA ALA A 338 -0.51 13.93 -2.53
C ALA A 338 -0.24 13.50 -3.98
N ALA A 339 -1.21 12.86 -4.66
CA ALA A 339 -1.08 12.46 -6.06
C ALA A 339 -0.99 13.67 -7.03
N LYS A 340 -1.32 14.89 -6.58
CA LYS A 340 -1.17 16.12 -7.40
C LYS A 340 0.29 16.41 -7.77
N ILE A 341 1.27 15.83 -7.08
CA ILE A 341 2.69 15.92 -7.46
C ILE A 341 2.95 15.41 -8.88
N LEU A 342 2.07 14.55 -9.41
CA LEU A 342 2.15 14.02 -10.77
C LEU A 342 1.72 15.04 -11.84
N ASN A 343 1.15 16.18 -11.45
CA ASN A 343 0.69 17.26 -12.35
C ASN A 343 -0.23 16.76 -13.47
N ARG A 344 -1.18 15.89 -13.12
CA ARG A 344 -2.17 15.30 -14.03
C ARG A 344 -3.61 15.59 -13.59
N THR A 345 -4.50 15.76 -14.57
CA THR A 345 -5.92 16.07 -14.35
C THR A 345 -6.83 14.87 -14.60
N ASP A 346 -6.31 13.80 -15.22
CA ASP A 346 -7.05 12.59 -15.60
C ASP A 346 -7.01 11.47 -14.54
N LEU A 347 -6.38 11.72 -13.39
CA LEU A 347 -6.22 10.74 -12.33
C LEU A 347 -7.46 10.68 -11.43
N ALA A 348 -7.94 9.48 -11.17
CA ALA A 348 -8.97 9.15 -10.19
C ALA A 348 -8.38 8.15 -9.18
N GLY A 349 -8.71 8.26 -7.89
CA GLY A 349 -8.22 7.27 -6.93
C GLY A 349 -8.79 7.44 -5.53
N LYS A 350 -8.54 6.46 -4.66
CA LYS A 350 -9.05 6.41 -3.30
C LYS A 350 -8.00 5.87 -2.34
N THR A 351 -7.82 6.58 -1.23
CA THR A 351 -7.08 6.06 -0.07
C THR A 351 -7.92 5.05 0.70
N GLY A 352 -7.30 4.00 1.21
CA GLY A 352 -7.86 3.07 2.18
C GLY A 352 -7.01 3.04 3.44
N THR A 353 -7.66 3.09 4.59
CA THR A 353 -7.03 2.92 5.91
C THR A 353 -7.94 2.00 6.70
N THR A 354 -7.36 1.08 7.45
CA THR A 354 -8.08 0.19 8.39
C THR A 354 -7.93 0.68 9.82
N ASN A 355 -8.75 0.15 10.72
CA ASN A 355 -8.64 0.44 12.15
C ASN A 355 -7.21 0.13 12.65
N ASN A 356 -6.72 0.92 13.59
CA ASN A 356 -5.35 0.84 14.13
C ASN A 356 -4.25 0.99 13.06
N LYS A 357 -4.57 1.43 11.84
CA LYS A 357 -3.62 1.67 10.73
C LYS A 357 -2.80 0.43 10.38
N LEU A 358 -3.40 -0.77 10.49
CA LEU A 358 -2.75 -2.03 10.14
C LEU A 358 -2.54 -2.19 8.62
N ASP A 359 -3.35 -1.50 7.82
CA ASP A 359 -3.28 -1.46 6.37
C ASP A 359 -3.38 -0.02 5.85
N ALA A 360 -2.57 0.27 4.85
CA ALA A 360 -2.62 1.51 4.08
C ALA A 360 -2.70 1.15 2.60
N TRP A 361 -3.75 1.62 1.94
CA TRP A 361 -4.05 1.33 0.54
C TRP A 361 -4.14 2.60 -0.29
N PHE A 362 -3.79 2.48 -1.56
CA PHE A 362 -4.18 3.44 -2.58
C PHE A 362 -4.53 2.71 -3.88
N ALA A 363 -5.80 2.80 -4.31
CA ALA A 363 -6.24 2.32 -5.61
C ALA A 363 -6.55 3.53 -6.51
N GLY A 364 -5.97 3.58 -7.71
CA GLY A 364 -6.14 4.71 -8.62
C GLY A 364 -5.86 4.38 -10.07
N TYR A 365 -6.44 5.16 -10.97
CA TYR A 365 -6.38 4.92 -12.40
C TYR A 365 -6.46 6.20 -13.23
N ASN A 366 -6.11 6.05 -14.49
CA ASN A 366 -6.65 6.84 -15.59
C ASN A 366 -7.24 5.89 -16.65
N ARG A 367 -7.48 6.38 -17.87
CA ARG A 367 -8.06 5.57 -18.96
C ARG A 367 -7.16 4.45 -19.49
N ASN A 368 -5.85 4.48 -19.19
CA ASN A 368 -4.85 3.61 -19.80
C ASN A 368 -4.16 2.69 -18.79
N LEU A 369 -4.13 3.08 -17.52
CA LEU A 369 -3.46 2.34 -16.46
C LEU A 369 -4.25 2.45 -15.17
N LEU A 370 -4.38 1.33 -14.49
CA LEU A 370 -4.95 1.19 -13.16
C LEU A 370 -3.89 0.56 -12.27
N ALA A 371 -3.74 1.06 -11.04
CA ALA A 371 -2.82 0.50 -10.07
C ALA A 371 -3.40 0.51 -8.66
N THR A 372 -3.03 -0.50 -7.88
CA THR A 372 -3.31 -0.57 -6.44
C THR A 372 -2.01 -0.85 -5.71
N VAL A 373 -1.79 -0.11 -4.62
CA VAL A 373 -0.68 -0.25 -3.69
C VAL A 373 -1.22 -0.52 -2.29
#